data_AF-A0A3L7PCC5-F1
#
_entry.id   AF-A0A3L7PCC5-F1
#
_cell.length_a   1.000
_cell.length_b   1.000
_cell.length_c   1.000
_cell.angle_alpha   90.00
_cell.angle_beta   90.00
_cell.angle_gamma   90.00
#
_symmetry.space_group_name_H-M   'P 1'
#
loop_
_entity.id
_entity.type
_entity.pdbx_description
1 polymer ?
#
loop_
_entity_poly.entity_id
_entity_poly.type
_entity_poly.pdbx_seq_one_letter_code
_entity_poly.pdbx_strand_id
1 'polypeptide(L)' 'EFLVIPGSPRNPDEGNPSTVFRYDLVYELTSAIVEDRPAIPGFDHGAIAQGVADAVLESADTKTWVDVNHHLG' A
#
# COMPACT_ATOMS: atom_id res chain seq x y z
N GLU A 1 8.02 -0.32 14.62
CA GLU A 1 7.13 0.84 14.81
C GLU A 1 5.91 0.65 13.92
N PHE A 2 4.69 0.83 14.45
CA PHE A 2 3.48 0.80 13.64
C PHE A 2 3.28 2.19 13.03
N LEU A 3 3.63 2.35 11.75
CA LEU A 3 3.54 3.63 11.04
C LEU A 3 2.11 4.17 11.10
N VAL A 4 1.96 5.46 11.41
CA VAL A 4 0.70 6.21 11.38
C VAL A 4 0.81 7.29 10.29
N ILE A 5 -0.24 7.46 9.47
CA ILE A 5 -0.25 8.53 8.46
C ILE A 5 -0.25 9.90 9.15
N PRO A 6 0.57 10.88 8.69
CA PRO A 6 0.58 12.22 9.25
C PRO A 6 -0.83 12.83 9.32
N GLY A 7 -1.21 13.34 10.50
CA GLY A 7 -2.53 13.93 10.74
C GLY A 7 -3.64 12.93 11.11
N SER A 8 -3.42 11.62 10.91
CA SER A 8 -4.37 10.59 11.35
C SER A 8 -4.49 10.61 12.88
N PRO A 9 -5.70 10.64 13.45
CA PRO A 9 -5.91 10.59 14.90
C PRO A 9 -5.74 9.18 15.48
N ARG A 10 -5.30 8.19 14.69
CA ARG A 10 -5.16 6.80 15.13
C ARG A 10 -4.06 6.66 16.19
N ASN A 11 -4.39 6.00 17.29
CA ASN A 11 -3.39 5.50 18.24
C ASN A 11 -2.83 4.14 17.75
N PRO A 12 -1.52 4.01 17.48
CA PRO A 12 -0.93 2.77 16.99
C PRO A 12 -0.85 1.64 18.01
N ASP A 13 -0.96 1.95 19.30
CA ASP A 13 -0.82 0.97 20.38
C ASP A 13 -2.17 0.38 20.84
N GLU A 14 -3.28 0.79 20.21
CA GLU A 14 -4.62 0.31 20.51
C GLU A 14 -5.13 -0.69 19.46
N GLY A 15 -5.75 -1.78 19.95
CA GLY A 15 -6.36 -2.81 19.11
C GLY A 15 -5.36 -3.79 18.47
N ASN A 16 -5.82 -4.55 17.48
CA ASN A 16 -4.95 -5.48 16.74
C ASN A 16 -4.27 -4.74 15.57
N PRO A 17 -2.92 -4.63 15.55
CA PRO A 17 -2.20 -3.89 14.51
C PRO A 17 -2.55 -4.29 13.08
N SER A 18 -2.77 -5.59 12.82
CA SER A 18 -3.14 -6.10 11.49
C SER A 18 -4.58 -5.76 11.08
N THR A 19 -5.34 -5.15 11.98
CA THR A 19 -6.71 -4.68 11.76
C THR A 19 -6.76 -3.16 11.72
N VAL A 20 -6.22 -2.50 12.76
CA VAL A 20 -6.41 -1.06 12.98
C VAL A 20 -5.65 -0.19 12.00
N PHE A 21 -4.59 -0.69 11.34
CA PHE A 21 -3.89 0.07 10.29
C PHE A 21 -4.82 0.50 9.14
N ARG A 22 -5.93 -0.23 8.91
CA ARG A 22 -6.93 0.12 7.88
C ARG A 22 -7.62 1.46 8.15
N TYR A 23 -7.63 1.93 9.40
CA TYR A 23 -8.12 3.25 9.73
C TYR A 23 -7.33 4.32 8.97
N ASP A 24 -6.01 4.19 8.89
CA ASP A 24 -5.17 5.15 8.15
C ASP A 24 -5.48 5.12 6.65
N LEU A 25 -5.77 3.95 6.07
CA LEU A 25 -6.17 3.85 4.66
C LEU A 25 -7.45 4.64 4.37
N VAL A 26 -8.44 4.56 5.25
CA VAL A 26 -9.71 5.29 5.11
C VAL A 26 -9.52 6.78 5.37
N TYR A 27 -8.70 7.13 6.36
CA TYR A 27 -8.35 8.52 6.67
C TYR A 27 -7.67 9.21 5.48
N GLU A 28 -6.67 8.56 4.88
CA GLU A 28 -5.96 9.12 3.73
C GLU A 28 -6.87 9.27 2.51
N LEU A 29 -7.66 8.24 2.18
CA LEU A 29 -8.62 8.32 1.08
C LEU A 29 -9.60 9.48 1.28
N THR A 30 -10.15 9.62 2.48
CA THR A 30 -11.18 10.63 2.77
C THR A 30 -10.59 12.04 2.78
N SER A 31 -9.44 12.24 3.44
CA SER A 31 -8.79 13.55 3.50
C SER A 31 -8.29 14.00 2.14
N ALA A 32 -7.72 13.10 1.32
CA ALA A 32 -7.30 13.42 -0.03
C ALA A 32 -8.45 13.92 -0.92
N ILE A 33 -9.64 13.31 -0.80
CA ILE A 33 -10.85 13.75 -1.52
C ILE A 33 -11.31 15.13 -1.04
N VAL A 34 -11.38 15.34 0.28
CA VAL A 34 -11.85 16.61 0.87
C VAL A 34 -10.91 17.77 0.55
N GLU A 35 -9.61 17.51 0.48
CA GLU A 35 -8.55 18.49 0.24
C GLU A 35 -8.23 18.67 -1.26
N ASP A 36 -8.92 17.96 -2.15
CA ASP A 36 -8.67 17.95 -3.61
C ASP A 36 -7.19 17.72 -3.96
N ARG A 37 -6.58 16.73 -3.31
CA ARG A 37 -5.17 16.35 -3.52
C ARG A 37 -5.05 14.89 -3.94
N PRO A 38 -3.96 14.50 -4.62
CA PRO A 38 -3.65 13.09 -4.84
C PRO A 38 -3.48 12.36 -3.50
N ALA A 39 -4.04 11.16 -3.40
CA ALA A 39 -3.83 10.27 -2.25
C ALA A 39 -2.45 9.60 -2.33
N ILE A 40 -1.85 9.32 -1.17
CA ILE A 40 -0.57 8.59 -1.05
C ILE A 40 -0.72 7.46 -0.03
N PRO A 41 -0.63 6.18 -0.45
CA PRO A 41 -0.47 5.71 -1.83
C PRO A 41 -1.72 5.89 -2.69
N GLY A 42 -1.51 6.33 -3.93
CA GLY A 42 -2.54 6.38 -4.98
C GLY A 42 -2.62 5.11 -5.83
N PHE A 43 -3.40 5.16 -6.92
CA PHE A 43 -3.65 4.02 -7.80
C PHE A 43 -2.37 3.38 -8.37
N ASP A 44 -1.46 4.19 -8.91
CA ASP A 44 -0.23 3.69 -9.56
C ASP A 44 0.68 2.94 -8.60
N HIS A 45 0.74 3.36 -7.33
CA HIS A 45 1.47 2.63 -6.29
C HIS A 45 0.88 1.24 -6.07
N GLY A 46 -0.45 1.12 -6.10
CA GLY A 46 -1.15 -0.16 -6.02
C GLY A 46 -0.88 -1.04 -7.25
N ALA A 47 -0.89 -0.47 -8.45
CA ALA A 47 -0.55 -1.19 -9.68
C ALA A 47 0.90 -1.71 -9.65
N ILE A 48 1.85 -0.91 -9.16
CA ILE A 48 3.24 -1.32 -8.99
C ILE A 48 3.36 -2.46 -7.97
N ALA A 49 2.68 -2.35 -6.83
CA ALA A 49 2.67 -3.40 -5.82
C ALA A 49 2.07 -4.72 -6.36
N GLN A 50 1.04 -4.63 -7.20
CA GLN A 50 0.49 -5.80 -7.89
C GLN A 50 1.52 -6.42 -8.85
N GLY A 51 2.26 -5.62 -9.62
CA GLY A 51 3.32 -6.12 -10.49
C GLY A 51 4.41 -6.89 -9.73
N VAL A 52 4.76 -6.44 -8.52
CA VAL A 52 5.66 -7.21 -7.62
C VAL A 52 5.03 -8.53 -7.20
N ALA A 53 3.75 -8.53 -6.82
CA ALA A 53 3.05 -9.77 -6.45
C ALA A 53 3.00 -10.77 -7.61
N ASP A 54 2.77 -10.30 -8.83
CA ASP A 54 2.75 -11.13 -10.04
C ASP A 54 4.15 -11.72 -10.32
N ALA A 55 5.21 -10.92 -10.20
CA ALA A 55 6.60 -11.39 -10.34
C ALA A 55 6.99 -12.45 -9.29
N VAL A 56 6.45 -12.35 -8.06
CA VAL A 56 6.64 -13.39 -7.03
C VAL A 56 6.01 -14.72 -7.45
N LEU A 57 4.80 -14.68 -8.03
CA LEU A 57 4.15 -15.89 -8.53
C LEU A 57 4.94 -16.50 -9.69
N GLU A 58 5.39 -15.69 -10.65
CA GLU A 58 6.22 -16.16 -11.76
C GLU A 58 7.52 -16.80 -11.27
N SER A 59 8.25 -16.13 -10.38
CA SER A 59 9.51 -16.65 -9.83
C SER A 59 9.31 -17.98 -9.10
N ALA A 60 8.20 -18.11 -8.36
CA ALA A 60 7.86 -19.34 -7.67
C ALA A 60 7.59 -20.50 -8.65
N ASP A 61 6.98 -20.24 -9.80
CA ASP A 61 6.67 -21.25 -10.81
C ASP A 61 7.89 -21.64 -11.65
N THR A 62 8.66 -20.66 -12.11
CA THR A 62 9.81 -20.87 -13.02
C THR A 62 11.10 -21.22 -12.31
N LYS A 63 11.18 -20.96 -10.99
CA LYS A 63 12.39 -21.09 -10.17
C LYS A 63 13.55 -20.22 -10.66
N THR A 64 13.23 -19.07 -11.25
CA THR A 64 14.23 -18.08 -11.69
C THR A 64 14.05 -16.74 -11.01
N TRP A 65 15.09 -15.91 -11.07
CA TRP A 65 14.96 -14.49 -10.75
C TRP A 65 14.12 -13.80 -11.83
N VAL A 66 13.22 -12.92 -11.40
CA VAL A 66 12.35 -12.12 -12.28
C VAL A 66 12.60 -10.64 -11.97
N ASP A 67 12.75 -9.82 -13.02
CA ASP A 67 12.86 -8.37 -12.87
C ASP A 67 11.48 -7.78 -12.61
N VAL A 68 11.28 -7.20 -11.43
CA VAL A 68 10.00 -6.61 -11.01
C VAL A 68 9.62 -5.37 -11.82
N ASN A 69 10.55 -4.77 -12.55
CA ASN A 69 10.26 -3.64 -13.44
C ASN A 69 9.72 -4.07 -14.80
N HIS A 70 9.82 -5.35 -15.16
CA HIS A 70 9.42 -5.86 -16.48
C HIS A 70 7.93 -5.64 -16.78
N HIS A 71 7.08 -5.55 -15.75
CA HIS A 71 5.63 -5.33 -15.90
C HIS A 71 5.20 -3.86 -15.81
N LEU A 72 6.12 -2.92 -15.57
CA LEU A 72 5.78 -1.52 -15.29
C LEU A 72 5.81 -0.60 -16.51
N GLY A 73 6.24 -1.09 -17.68
CA GLY A 73 6.28 -0.33 -18.93
C GLY A 73 7.47 0.62 -19.04
#